data_AF-A0A970QWM5-F1
#
_entry.id   AF-A0A970QWM5-F1
#
_cell.length_a   1.000
_cell.length_b   1.000
_cell.length_c   1.000
_cell.angle_alpha   90.00
_cell.angle_beta   90.00
_cell.angle_gamma   90.00
#
_symmetry.space_group_name_H-M   'P 1'
#
loop_
_entity.id
_entity.type
_entity.pdbx_description
1 polymer ?
#
loop_
_entity_poly.entity_id
_entity_poly.type
_entity_poly.pdbx_seq_one_letter_code
_entity_poly.pdbx_strand_id
1 'polypeptide(L)' 'MSKIRVEVTSKDVKNEDGLEYTGYGIIAYRTEPPEIVFEIEDLSSEKDEVISIAKLISDNDVSAGHFGDIIEDFCV' A
#
# COMPACT_ATOMS: atom_id res chain seq x y z
N MET A 1 -0.38 2.63 -22.78
CA MET A 1 0.30 2.25 -21.53
C MET A 1 -0.66 2.58 -20.41
N SER A 2 -1.24 1.56 -19.77
CA SER A 2 -2.11 1.76 -18.61
C SER A 2 -1.23 2.22 -17.46
N LYS A 3 -1.42 3.46 -17.00
CA LYS A 3 -0.65 4.00 -15.87
C LYS A 3 -1.28 3.50 -14.58
N ILE A 4 -0.54 2.70 -13.82
CA ILE A 4 -0.89 2.42 -12.43
C ILE A 4 -0.38 3.60 -11.59
N ARG A 5 -1.23 4.13 -10.72
CA ARG A 5 -0.85 5.09 -9.69
C ARG A 5 -0.91 4.41 -8.34
N VAL A 6 0.02 4.81 -7.48
CA VAL A 6 0.16 4.31 -6.11
C VAL A 6 0.00 5.51 -5.20
N GLU A 7 -0.92 5.44 -4.27
CA GLU A 7 -1.13 6.46 -3.24
C GLU A 7 -0.93 5.84 -1.86
N VAL A 8 -0.22 6.57 -1.01
CA VAL A 8 -0.09 6.22 0.42
C VAL A 8 -1.30 6.79 1.13
N THR A 9 -2.04 5.94 1.83
CA THR A 9 -3.17 6.33 2.66
C THR A 9 -2.78 6.29 4.13
N SER A 10 -3.52 7.02 4.96
CA SER A 10 -3.38 6.99 6.41
C SER A 10 -4.76 6.94 7.03
N LYS A 11 -4.94 6.10 8.05
CA LYS A 11 -6.15 6.04 8.85
C LYS A 11 -5.80 5.95 10.33
N ASP A 12 -6.68 6.50 11.17
CA ASP A 12 -6.58 6.32 12.60
C ASP A 12 -7.05 4.90 12.95
N VAL A 13 -6.16 4.11 13.54
CA VAL A 13 -6.40 2.72 13.93
C VAL A 13 -6.35 2.62 15.43
N LYS A 14 -7.29 1.87 15.99
CA LYS A 14 -7.35 1.57 17.41
C LYS A 14 -7.05 0.08 17.58
N ASN A 15 -5.96 -0.26 18.26
CA ASN A 15 -5.65 -1.66 18.55
C ASN A 15 -6.60 -2.23 19.62
N GLU A 16 -6.50 -3.52 19.89
CA GLU A 16 -7.33 -4.22 20.89
C GLU A 16 -7.12 -3.67 22.32
N ASP A 17 -5.94 -3.13 22.63
CA ASP A 17 -5.64 -2.43 23.90
C ASP A 17 -6.25 -1.02 23.98
N GLY A 18 -6.89 -0.55 22.91
CA GLY A 18 -7.49 0.77 22.83
C GLY A 18 -6.52 1.93 22.62
N LEU A 19 -5.27 1.64 22.26
CA LEU A 19 -4.28 2.62 21.83
C LEU A 19 -4.59 3.05 20.39
N GLU A 20 -4.63 4.36 20.19
CA GLU A 20 -4.81 5.00 18.89
C GLU A 20 -3.43 5.24 18.26
N TYR A 21 -3.27 4.78 17.02
CA TYR A 21 -2.09 5.03 16.20
C TYR A 21 -2.51 5.36 14.78
N THR A 22 -1.63 6.03 14.03
CA THR A 22 -1.85 6.26 12.60
C THR A 22 -1.33 5.07 11.83
N GLY A 23 -2.25 4.27 11.29
CA GLY A 23 -1.94 3.20 10.35
C GLY A 23 -1.79 3.76 8.95
N TYR A 24 -0.69 3.45 8.28
CA TYR A 24 -0.43 3.81 6.90
C TYR A 24 -0.69 2.63 5.99
N GLY A 25 -1.31 2.88 4.84
CA GLY A 25 -1.67 1.89 3.85
C GLY A 25 -1.28 2.33 2.44
N ILE A 26 -1.56 1.48 1.46
CA ILE A 26 -1.28 1.74 0.04
C ILE A 26 -2.50 1.39 -0.78
N ILE A 27 -2.91 2.30 -1.65
CA ILE A 27 -3.90 2.03 -2.69
C ILE A 27 -3.22 2.17 -4.05
N ALA A 28 -3.31 1.13 -4.86
CA ALA A 28 -2.95 1.21 -6.26
C ALA A 28 -4.17 1.12 -7.16
N TYR A 29 -4.23 2.01 -8.15
CA TYR A 29 -5.31 2.04 -9.12
C TYR A 29 -4.79 2.33 -10.52
N ARG A 30 -5.43 1.73 -11.51
CA ARG A 30 -5.24 2.07 -12.92
C ARG A 30 -5.96 3.37 -13.19
N THR A 31 -5.33 4.31 -13.91
CA THR A 31 -5.97 5.59 -14.21
C THR A 31 -6.98 5.50 -15.35
N GLU A 32 -6.75 4.60 -16.32
CA GLU A 32 -7.59 4.46 -17.52
C GLU A 32 -7.65 2.98 -17.97
N PRO A 33 -8.83 2.33 -17.91
CA PRO A 33 -10.02 2.77 -17.16
C PRO A 33 -9.71 2.87 -15.65
N PRO A 34 -10.40 3.77 -14.91
CA PRO A 34 -10.25 3.89 -13.47
C PRO A 34 -10.68 2.60 -12.78
N GLU A 35 -9.72 1.88 -12.20
CA GLU A 35 -9.94 0.58 -11.56
C GLU A 35 -8.98 0.44 -10.38
N ILE A 36 -9.51 0.13 -9.19
CA ILE A 36 -8.68 -0.21 -8.04
C ILE A 36 -8.05 -1.58 -8.34
N VAL A 37 -6.72 -1.60 -8.32
CA VAL A 37 -5.93 -2.79 -8.59
C VAL A 37 -5.70 -3.57 -7.29
N PHE A 38 -5.36 -2.86 -6.21
CA PHE A 38 -5.32 -3.39 -4.85
C PHE A 38 -5.38 -2.26 -3.83
N GLU A 39 -5.78 -2.61 -2.62
CA GLU A 39 -5.81 -1.74 -1.45
C GLU A 39 -5.29 -2.55 -0.26
N ILE A 40 -4.35 -1.96 0.47
CA ILE A 40 -3.82 -2.53 1.71
C ILE A 40 -3.94 -1.46 2.76
N GLU A 41 -4.78 -1.76 3.74
CA GLU A 41 -4.97 -0.90 4.88
C GLU A 41 -4.06 -1.36 6.03
N ASP A 42 -3.61 -0.40 6.84
CA ASP A 42 -2.86 -0.69 8.06
C ASP A 42 -1.60 -1.55 7.83
N LEU A 43 -0.85 -1.24 6.78
CA LEU A 43 0.39 -1.93 6.42
C LEU A 43 1.48 -1.72 7.47
N SER A 44 1.62 -0.49 7.97
CA SER A 44 2.58 -0.15 9.01
C SER A 44 2.18 1.13 9.73
N SER A 45 2.65 1.29 10.97
CA SER A 45 2.52 2.55 11.72
C SER A 45 3.62 3.57 11.36
N GLU A 46 4.63 3.15 10.59
CA GLU A 46 5.74 3.98 10.13
C GLU A 46 5.55 4.43 8.68
N LYS A 47 5.36 5.74 8.49
CA LYS A 47 5.12 6.33 7.16
C LYS A 47 6.26 6.09 6.16
N ASP A 48 7.51 6.17 6.61
CA ASP A 48 8.69 6.02 5.74
C ASP A 48 8.83 4.60 5.19
N GLU A 49 8.40 3.60 5.95
CA GLU A 49 8.34 2.21 5.50
C GLU A 49 7.30 2.05 4.38
N VAL A 50 6.08 2.55 4.60
CA VAL A 50 5.00 2.52 3.59
C VAL A 50 5.36 3.32 2.33
N ILE A 51 6.05 4.46 2.47
CA ILE A 51 6.56 5.23 1.31
C ILE A 51 7.61 4.43 0.55
N SER A 52 8.52 3.75 1.25
CA SER A 52 9.57 2.95 0.62
C SER A 52 8.96 1.79 -0.16
N ILE A 53 7.96 1.13 0.43
CA ILE A 53 7.16 0.11 -0.25
C ILE A 53 6.47 0.74 -1.47
N ALA A 54 5.68 1.81 -1.32
CA ALA A 54 4.98 2.48 -2.43
C ALA A 54 5.92 2.93 -3.57
N LYS A 55 7.16 3.34 -3.26
CA LYS A 55 8.19 3.64 -4.26
C LYS A 55 8.65 2.39 -5.00
N LEU A 56 8.91 1.28 -4.30
CA LEU A 56 9.25 0.01 -4.94
C LEU A 56 8.15 -0.44 -5.91
N ILE A 57 6.89 -0.25 -5.52
CA ILE A 57 5.69 -0.53 -6.32
C ILE A 57 5.66 0.32 -7.59
N SER A 58 5.90 1.62 -7.43
CA SER A 58 5.88 2.58 -8.54
C SER A 58 7.06 2.39 -9.50
N ASP A 59 8.24 1.97 -9.02
CA ASP A 59 9.47 1.88 -9.80
C ASP A 59 9.57 0.57 -10.60
N ASN A 60 9.05 -0.55 -10.04
CA ASN A 60 9.19 -1.86 -10.67
C ASN A 60 8.11 -2.18 -11.73
N ASP A 61 7.23 -1.23 -12.10
CA ASP A 61 6.06 -1.48 -12.97
C ASP A 61 5.39 -2.81 -12.60
N VAL A 62 5.27 -3.06 -11.28
CA VAL A 62 4.80 -4.35 -10.76
C VAL A 62 3.35 -4.46 -11.21
N SER A 63 3.19 -5.10 -12.36
CA SER A 63 1.90 -5.51 -12.86
C SER A 63 1.26 -6.30 -11.73
N ALA A 64 0.06 -5.91 -11.33
CA ALA A 64 -0.76 -6.40 -10.21
C ALA A 64 -0.58 -7.87 -9.77
N GLY A 65 -0.14 -8.76 -10.66
CA GLY A 65 0.05 -10.20 -10.42
C GLY A 65 1.29 -10.61 -9.61
N HIS A 66 2.27 -9.75 -9.34
CA HIS A 66 3.44 -10.09 -8.48
C HIS A 66 3.40 -9.40 -7.10
N PHE A 67 2.28 -8.77 -6.75
CA PHE A 67 2.16 -8.01 -5.50
C PHE A 67 2.05 -8.85 -4.24
N GLY A 68 1.41 -10.01 -4.31
CA GLY A 68 1.26 -10.92 -3.17
C GLY A 68 2.62 -11.32 -2.60
N ASP A 69 3.56 -11.69 -3.47
CA ASP A 69 4.91 -12.11 -3.07
C ASP A 69 5.76 -10.99 -2.44
N ILE A 70 5.57 -9.72 -2.84
CA ILE A 70 6.39 -8.62 -2.28
C ILE A 70 5.97 -8.35 -0.83
N ILE A 71 4.69 -8.48 -0.49
CA ILE A 71 4.18 -8.06 0.83
C ILE A 71 4.25 -9.19 1.85
N GLU A 72 4.23 -10.46 1.43
CA GLU A 72 4.53 -11.58 2.32
C GLU A 72 5.96 -11.54 2.90
N ASP A 73 6.91 -10.84 2.26
CA ASP A 73 8.28 -10.67 2.78
C ASP A 73 8.42 -9.50 3.77
N PHE A 74 7.49 -8.53 3.79
CA PHE A 74 7.50 -7.39 4.71
C PHE A 74 6.63 -7.59 5.96
N CYS A 75 5.66 -8.52 5.94
CA CYS A 75 4.90 -8.91 7.13
C CYS A 75 5.63 -10.04 7.90
N VAL A 76 6.72 -9.70 8.59
CA VAL A 76 7.40 -10.61 9.54
C VAL A 76 7.34 -10.07 10.96
#